data_AF-E5AMW3-F1
#
_entry.id   AF-E5AMW3-F1
#
_cell.length_a   1.000
_cell.length_b   1.000
_cell.length_c   1.000
_cell.angle_alpha   90.00
_cell.angle_beta   90.00
_cell.angle_gamma   90.00
#
_symmetry.space_group_name_H-M   'P 1'
#
loop_
_entity.id
_entity.type
_entity.pdbx_description
1 polymer ?
#
loop_
_entity_poly.entity_id
_entity_poly.type
_entity_poly.pdbx_seq_one_letter_code
_entity_poly.pdbx_strand_id
1 'polypeptide(L)' 'MGPKTPVPEEDFFRQPLREQINLKHPLVRLADLIDWNRLSTAMSASFVSSAN' A
#
# COMPACT_ATOMS: atom_id res chain seq x y z
N MET A 1 -3.81 -28.89 29.25
CA MET A 1 -4.06 -27.89 28.20
C MET A 1 -2.85 -26.96 28.16
N GLY A 2 -1.80 -27.36 27.45
CA GLY A 2 -0.58 -26.55 27.34
C GLY A 2 -0.80 -25.37 26.38
N PRO A 3 -0.06 -24.26 26.54
CA PRO A 3 -0.16 -23.11 25.64
C PRO A 3 0.12 -23.56 24.20
N LYS A 4 -0.80 -23.28 23.28
CA LYS A 4 -0.58 -23.52 21.85
C LYS A 4 0.55 -22.59 21.40
N THR A 5 1.49 -23.15 20.65
CA THR A 5 2.52 -22.40 19.94
C THR A 5 1.85 -21.29 19.12
N PRO A 6 2.31 -20.02 19.21
CA PRO A 6 1.80 -18.96 18.37
C PRO A 6 2.02 -19.36 16.91
N VAL A 7 0.93 -19.51 16.17
CA VAL A 7 1.01 -19.62 14.71
C VAL A 7 1.54 -18.27 14.23
N PRO A 8 2.60 -18.21 13.41
CA PRO A 8 3.02 -16.95 12.82
C PRO A 8 1.81 -16.38 12.08
N GLU A 9 1.37 -15.17 12.46
CA GLU A 9 0.34 -14.49 11.69
C GLU A 9 0.85 -14.40 10.25
N GLU A 10 0.06 -14.92 9.31
CA GLU A 10 0.40 -14.79 7.90
C GLU A 10 0.55 -13.29 7.62
N ASP A 11 1.75 -12.88 7.25
CA ASP A 11 2.02 -11.49 6.92
C ASP A 11 1.24 -11.20 5.63
N PHE A 12 0.03 -10.68 5.81
CA PHE A 12 -1.00 -10.49 4.77
C PHE A 12 -0.52 -9.60 3.62
N PHE A 13 0.64 -8.95 3.76
CA PHE A 13 1.25 -8.05 2.78
C PHE A 13 2.50 -8.62 2.10
N ARG A 14 2.80 -9.92 2.25
CA ARG A 14 3.99 -10.54 1.63
C ARG A 14 4.05 -10.40 0.11
N GLN A 15 2.89 -10.36 -0.55
CA GLN A 15 2.83 -10.19 -2.00
C GLN A 15 2.57 -8.72 -2.34
N PRO A 16 3.30 -8.16 -3.32
CA PRO A 16 3.00 -6.83 -3.87
C PRO A 16 1.51 -6.64 -4.12
N LEU A 17 0.95 -5.49 -3.75
CA LEU A 17 -0.49 -5.21 -3.86
C LEU A 17 -1.09 -5.56 -5.23
N ARG A 18 -0.32 -5.36 -6.30
CA ARG A 18 -0.70 -5.70 -7.69
C ARG A 18 -1.00 -7.20 -7.91
N GLU A 19 -0.43 -8.07 -7.09
CA GLU A 19 -0.63 -9.53 -7.10
C GLU A 19 -1.86 -9.93 -6.25
N GLN A 20 -2.29 -9.04 -5.35
CA GLN A 20 -3.41 -9.26 -4.43
C GLN A 20 -4.74 -8.71 -4.96
N ILE A 21 -4.73 -7.83 -5.97
CA ILE A 21 -5.91 -7.16 -6.51
C ILE A 21 -6.13 -7.47 -7.99
N ASN A 22 -7.39 -7.45 -8.44
CA ASN A 22 -7.71 -7.58 -9.86
C ASN A 22 -7.44 -6.27 -10.62
N LEU A 23 -6.32 -6.20 -11.33
CA LEU A 23 -5.94 -5.03 -12.14
C LEU A 23 -6.92 -4.72 -13.28
N LYS A 24 -7.77 -5.68 -13.69
CA LYS A 24 -8.82 -5.44 -14.70
C LYS A 24 -10.09 -4.83 -14.12
N HIS A 25 -10.21 -4.76 -12.80
CA HIS A 25 -11.41 -4.25 -12.15
C HIS A 25 -11.60 -2.76 -12.49
N PRO A 26 -12.82 -2.30 -12.85
CA PRO A 26 -13.06 -0.93 -13.28
C PRO A 26 -12.58 0.13 -12.30
N LEU A 27 -12.75 -0.09 -10.98
CA LEU A 27 -12.26 0.84 -9.95
C LEU A 27 -10.73 0.90 -9.87
N VAL A 28 -10.03 -0.21 -10.10
CA VAL A 28 -8.56 -0.23 -10.07
C VAL A 28 -8.01 0.55 -11.26
N ARG A 29 -8.68 0.45 -12.42
CA ARG A 29 -8.30 1.21 -13.63
C ARG A 29 -8.47 2.73 -13.50
N LEU A 30 -9.26 3.21 -12.53
CA LEU A 30 -9.34 4.65 -12.27
C LEU A 30 -8.01 5.25 -11.80
N ALA A 31 -7.11 4.42 -11.26
CA ALA A 31 -5.74 4.83 -10.93
C ALA A 31 -4.97 5.37 -12.14
N ASP A 32 -5.28 4.93 -13.37
CA ASP A 32 -4.64 5.40 -14.60
C ASP A 32 -5.03 6.86 -14.94
N LEU A 33 -6.11 7.37 -14.34
CA LEU A 33 -6.58 8.74 -14.54
C LEU A 33 -5.91 9.73 -13.56
N ILE A 34 -5.20 9.24 -12.56
CA ILE A 34 -4.54 10.07 -11.55
C ILE A 34 -3.25 10.64 -12.15
N ASP A 35 -3.09 11.96 -12.08
CA ASP A 35 -1.79 12.60 -12.28
C ASP A 35 -0.91 12.34 -11.04
N TRP A 36 -0.20 11.22 -11.09
CA TRP A 36 0.66 10.75 -9.99
C TRP A 36 1.83 11.71 -9.72
N ASN A 37 2.33 12.40 -10.74
CA ASN A 37 3.41 13.37 -10.56
C ASN A 37 2.92 14.57 -9.75
N ARG A 38 1.79 15.16 -10.16
CA ARG A 38 1.18 16.28 -9.43
C ARG A 38 0.80 15.89 -8.00
N LEU A 39 0.21 14.71 -7.82
CA LEU A 39 -0.16 14.20 -6.49
C LEU A 39 1.08 14.02 -5.61
N SER A 40 2.14 13.40 -6.13
CA SER A 40 3.38 13.20 -5.37
C SER A 40 4.00 14.53 -4.96
N THR A 41 4.09 15.51 -5.85
CA THR A 41 4.63 16.83 -5.53
C THR A 41 3.84 17.52 -4.41
N ALA A 42 2.51 17.51 -4.51
CA ALA A 42 1.65 18.14 -3.51
C ALA A 42 1.78 17.45 -2.13
N MET A 43 1.85 16.12 -2.11
CA MET A 43 1.96 15.36 -0.88
C MET A 43 3.35 15.50 -0.25
N SER A 44 4.42 15.37 -1.03
CA SER A 44 5.79 15.48 -0.52
C SER A 44 6.09 16.85 0.12
N ALA A 45 5.46 17.92 -0.36
CA ALA A 45 5.56 19.23 0.28
C ALA A 45 5.02 19.24 1.73
N SER A 46 4.13 18.32 2.08
CA SER A 46 3.54 18.21 3.42
C SER A 46 4.34 17.28 4.35
N PHE A 47 5.25 16.47 3.82
CA PHE A 47 6.03 15.46 4.56
C PHE A 47 7.53 15.78 4.58
N VAL A 48 7.89 17.05 4.71
CA VAL A 48 9.26 17.46 5.01
C VAL A 48 9.50 17.41 6.51
N SER A 49 10.33 16.44 6.94
CA SER A 49 10.89 16.48 8.30
C SER A 49 11.99 17.53 8.33
N SER A 50 11.82 18.60 9.12
CA SER A 50 12.93 19.49 9.43
C SER A 50 13.93 18.74 10.31
N ALA A 51 15.07 18.38 9.73
CA ALA A 51 16.21 17.94 10.52
C ALA A 51 16.71 19.14 11.33
N ASN A 52 16.62 19.02 12.65
CA ASN A 52 17.12 19.99 13.62
C ASN A 52 18.19 19.31 14.49
#